data_AF-A0A951V7J3-F1
#
_entry.id   AF-A0A951V7J3-F1
#
_cell.length_a   1.000
_cell.length_b   1.000
_cell.length_c   1.000
_cell.angle_alpha   90.00
_cell.angle_beta   90.00
_cell.angle_gamma   90.00
#
_symmetry.space_group_name_H-M   'P 1'
#
loop_
_entity.id
_entity.type
_entity.pdbx_description
1 polymer ?
#
loop_
_entity_poly.entity_id
_entity_poly.type
_entity_poly.pdbx_seq_one_letter_code
_entity_poly.pdbx_strand_id
1 'polypeptide(L)'
;MAKVVVIGGGWAGCAAAISAKKAGAEVVILERTDLLLGLGNVGGIMRNNGRYTATEEAIALGASELFELTDKYSTHKDMDFPGHKHSTIYNVTEIEKPVREKILSMGIEVRFFARVIDVKLDGKKIKSVILEDGEIINGDSFVETTGSSGPMGNCTKYGNGCAMCVLRCPSFGGRVSITSKCGVQDMYGRRNTGELGAFSGSMKLLKESLGEEIQRDLNEKGCAVVPLPEELINTEKLDIKVCQQYSLPEFAKNLILIDTGHA
;
A
#
# COMPACT_ATOMS: atom_id res chain seq x y z
N MET A 1 -9.79 -17.90 23.86
CA MET A 1 -10.14 -17.12 22.67
C MET A 1 -9.00 -17.30 21.68
N ALA A 2 -9.27 -17.54 20.39
CA ALA A 2 -8.18 -17.73 19.43
C ALA A 2 -7.40 -16.42 19.26
N LYS A 3 -6.06 -16.52 19.18
CA LYS A 3 -5.18 -15.38 18.95
C LYS A 3 -4.71 -15.33 17.50
N VAL A 4 -5.03 -14.25 16.80
CA VAL A 4 -4.61 -13.98 15.42
C VAL A 4 -3.50 -12.93 15.43
N VAL A 5 -2.35 -13.30 14.86
CA VAL A 5 -1.20 -12.41 14.69
C VAL A 5 -1.15 -11.94 13.24
N VAL A 6 -1.31 -10.64 13.02
CA VAL A 6 -1.23 -10.02 11.69
C VAL A 6 0.14 -9.38 11.54
N ILE A 7 0.89 -9.78 10.51
CA ILE A 7 2.27 -9.34 10.27
C ILE A 7 2.26 -8.27 9.17
N GLY A 8 2.40 -7.01 9.56
CA GLY A 8 2.34 -5.83 8.68
C GLY A 8 0.98 -5.13 8.74
N GLY A 9 1.00 -3.85 9.07
CA GLY A 9 -0.17 -2.98 9.28
C GLY A 9 -0.62 -2.19 8.06
N GLY A 10 -0.39 -2.70 6.83
CA GLY A 10 -0.93 -2.10 5.60
C GLY A 10 -2.46 -2.22 5.49
N TRP A 11 -3.04 -1.79 4.36
CA TRP A 11 -4.48 -1.93 4.09
C TRP A 11 -4.99 -3.36 4.29
N ALA A 12 -4.29 -4.35 3.74
CA ALA A 12 -4.65 -5.76 3.89
C ALA A 12 -4.54 -6.23 5.35
N GLY A 13 -3.52 -5.80 6.09
CA GLY A 13 -3.35 -6.14 7.50
C GLY A 13 -4.44 -5.55 8.39
N CYS A 14 -4.78 -4.28 8.18
CA CYS A 14 -5.89 -3.62 8.87
C CYS A 14 -7.22 -4.32 8.58
N ALA A 15 -7.51 -4.63 7.31
CA ALA A 15 -8.73 -5.33 6.92
C ALA A 15 -8.81 -6.76 7.52
N ALA A 16 -7.70 -7.50 7.51
CA ALA A 16 -7.61 -8.83 8.11
C ALA A 16 -7.82 -8.77 9.63
N ALA A 17 -7.23 -7.78 10.31
CA ALA A 17 -7.37 -7.61 11.74
C ALA A 17 -8.82 -7.28 12.15
N ILE A 18 -9.47 -6.36 11.42
CA ILE A 18 -10.90 -6.03 11.61
C ILE A 18 -11.76 -7.27 11.44
N SER A 19 -11.53 -8.04 10.37
CA SER A 19 -12.29 -9.26 10.09
C SER A 19 -12.11 -10.32 11.19
N ALA A 20 -10.87 -10.58 11.61
CA ALA A 20 -10.57 -11.50 12.70
C ALA A 20 -11.20 -11.06 14.03
N LYS A 21 -11.18 -9.74 14.31
CA LYS A 21 -11.79 -9.20 15.53
C LYS A 21 -13.32 -9.36 15.53
N LYS A 22 -13.97 -9.12 14.39
CA LYS A 22 -15.42 -9.34 14.21
C LYS A 22 -15.80 -10.81 14.36
N ALA A 23 -14.90 -11.73 14.01
CA ALA A 23 -15.05 -13.17 14.26
C ALA A 23 -14.79 -13.58 15.72
N GLY A 24 -14.49 -12.64 16.62
CA GLY A 24 -14.33 -12.89 18.05
C GLY A 24 -12.91 -13.30 18.48
N ALA A 25 -11.90 -13.09 17.64
CA ALA A 25 -10.50 -13.36 17.99
C ALA A 25 -9.87 -12.25 18.86
N GLU A 26 -8.86 -12.62 19.64
CA GLU A 26 -7.84 -11.68 20.12
C GLU A 26 -6.90 -11.39 18.95
N VAL A 27 -6.60 -10.12 18.68
CA VAL A 27 -5.84 -9.73 17.49
C VAL A 27 -4.73 -8.77 17.88
N VAL A 28 -3.52 -9.05 17.36
CA VAL A 28 -2.38 -8.13 17.40
C VAL A 28 -1.85 -7.90 15.99
N ILE A 29 -1.65 -6.63 15.63
CA ILE A 29 -0.93 -6.20 14.43
C ILE A 29 0.51 -5.89 14.81
N LEU A 30 1.46 -6.53 14.13
CA LEU A 30 2.89 -6.27 14.25
C LEU A 30 3.33 -5.40 13.07
N GLU A 31 3.50 -4.10 13.30
CA GLU A 31 3.90 -3.14 12.28
C GLU A 31 5.35 -2.73 12.46
N ARG A 32 6.12 -2.84 11.39
CA ARG A 32 7.55 -2.56 11.37
C ARG A 32 7.86 -1.07 11.57
N THR A 33 6.99 -0.19 11.10
CA THR A 33 7.16 1.26 11.16
C THR A 33 6.36 1.89 12.32
N ASP A 34 6.32 3.21 12.36
CA ASP A 34 5.57 4.06 13.29
C ASP A 34 4.15 4.44 12.77
N LEU A 35 3.78 3.98 11.57
CA LEU A 35 2.52 4.29 10.90
C LEU A 35 1.87 3.01 10.33
N LEU A 36 0.54 2.97 10.36
CA LEU A 36 -0.23 1.99 9.60
C LEU A 36 -0.28 2.40 8.12
N LEU A 37 -0.93 1.56 7.31
CA LEU A 37 -1.25 1.75 5.88
C LEU A 37 -0.09 1.62 4.89
N GLY A 38 1.16 1.85 5.29
CA GLY A 38 2.33 1.70 4.42
C GLY A 38 2.22 2.57 3.15
N LEU A 39 2.18 1.96 1.96
CA LEU A 39 1.96 2.66 0.69
C LEU A 39 0.57 3.33 0.57
N GLY A 40 -0.36 2.99 1.45
CA GLY A 40 -1.62 3.72 1.60
C GLY A 40 -1.42 5.19 1.97
N ASN A 41 -0.30 5.55 2.58
CA ASN A 41 0.06 6.94 2.91
C ASN A 41 0.63 7.72 1.70
N VAL A 42 0.58 7.15 0.49
CA VAL A 42 0.98 7.82 -0.75
C VAL A 42 0.02 7.59 -1.93
N GLY A 43 -0.67 6.44 -1.99
CA GLY A 43 -1.42 6.05 -3.20
C GLY A 43 -2.77 6.75 -3.40
N GLY A 44 -3.51 7.05 -2.33
CA GLY A 44 -4.76 7.82 -2.34
C GLY A 44 -5.98 7.22 -3.04
N ILE A 45 -5.83 6.35 -4.04
CA ILE A 45 -6.94 5.85 -4.87
C ILE A 45 -7.55 4.60 -4.22
N MET A 46 -8.74 4.73 -3.62
CA MET A 46 -9.47 3.58 -3.07
C MET A 46 -10.43 2.97 -4.10
N ARG A 47 -11.22 3.80 -4.77
CA ARG A 47 -12.19 3.38 -5.79
C ARG A 47 -11.72 3.88 -7.15
N ASN A 48 -11.79 3.03 -8.16
CA ASN A 48 -11.72 3.33 -9.59
C ASN A 48 -11.95 2.04 -10.39
N ASN A 49 -12.53 2.10 -11.57
CA ASN A 49 -12.66 0.94 -12.46
C ASN A 49 -13.11 -0.34 -11.70
N GLY A 50 -12.38 -1.45 -11.84
CA GLY A 50 -12.66 -2.69 -11.11
C GLY A 50 -12.44 -2.64 -9.59
N ARG A 51 -11.65 -1.69 -9.06
CA ARG A 51 -11.59 -1.48 -7.60
C ARG A 51 -12.92 -1.01 -7.05
N TYR A 52 -13.71 -0.27 -7.84
CA TYR A 52 -15.05 0.12 -7.44
C TYR A 52 -15.91 -1.13 -7.16
N THR A 53 -15.96 -2.07 -8.12
CA THR A 53 -16.69 -3.34 -7.95
C THR A 53 -16.19 -4.13 -6.75
N ALA A 54 -14.87 -4.29 -6.61
CA ALA A 54 -14.28 -5.02 -5.49
C ALA A 54 -14.62 -4.37 -4.13
N THR A 55 -14.69 -3.03 -4.07
CA THR A 55 -15.12 -2.32 -2.87
C THR A 55 -16.59 -2.63 -2.54
N GLU A 56 -17.49 -2.56 -3.51
CA GLU A 56 -18.92 -2.86 -3.28
C GLU A 56 -19.14 -4.30 -2.84
N GLU A 57 -18.43 -5.25 -3.44
CA GLU A 57 -18.46 -6.66 -3.04
C GLU A 57 -17.95 -6.84 -1.60
N ALA A 58 -16.83 -6.20 -1.25
CA ALA A 58 -16.27 -6.29 0.10
C ALA A 58 -17.21 -5.67 1.15
N ILE A 59 -17.87 -4.55 0.84
CA ILE A 59 -18.89 -3.94 1.70
C ILE A 59 -20.07 -4.90 1.89
N ALA A 60 -20.57 -5.51 0.81
CA ALA A 60 -21.67 -6.48 0.87
C ALA A 60 -21.31 -7.74 1.69
N LEU A 61 -20.03 -8.14 1.69
CA LEU A 61 -19.48 -9.21 2.53
C LEU A 61 -19.20 -8.77 3.98
N GLY A 62 -19.51 -7.52 4.34
CA GLY A 62 -19.43 -7.01 5.70
C GLY A 62 -18.10 -6.36 6.06
N ALA A 63 -17.29 -5.90 5.10
CA ALA A 63 -16.01 -5.24 5.33
C ALA A 63 -16.06 -3.73 5.00
N SER A 64 -17.02 -3.00 5.58
CA SER A 64 -17.26 -1.59 5.23
C SER A 64 -16.33 -0.57 5.90
N GLU A 65 -15.74 -0.92 7.05
CA GLU A 65 -15.14 0.05 7.98
C GLU A 65 -14.04 0.92 7.34
N LEU A 66 -13.15 0.31 6.57
CA LEU A 66 -12.04 1.04 5.94
C LEU A 66 -12.50 1.85 4.73
N PHE A 67 -13.49 1.36 3.99
CA PHE A 67 -14.05 2.07 2.83
C PHE A 67 -14.84 3.31 3.26
N GLU A 68 -15.67 3.19 4.31
CA GLU A 68 -16.39 4.32 4.89
C GLU A 68 -15.42 5.42 5.36
N LEU A 69 -14.29 5.04 5.95
CA LEU A 69 -13.24 5.99 6.33
C LEU A 69 -12.62 6.64 5.10
N THR A 70 -12.20 5.88 4.08
CA THR A 70 -11.64 6.50 2.88
C THR A 70 -12.64 7.39 2.15
N ASP A 71 -13.91 7.01 2.09
CA ASP A 71 -14.98 7.82 1.49
C ASP A 71 -15.21 9.11 2.28
N LYS A 72 -15.12 9.05 3.62
CA LYS A 72 -15.24 10.23 4.49
C LYS A 72 -14.06 11.20 4.33
N TYR A 73 -12.84 10.67 4.25
CA TYR A 73 -11.60 11.45 4.14
C TYR A 73 -11.15 11.61 2.67
N SER A 74 -12.09 11.56 1.74
CA SER A 74 -11.86 11.82 0.32
C SER A 74 -11.72 13.29 0.00
N THR A 75 -10.62 13.67 -0.64
CA THR A 75 -10.43 15.00 -1.23
C THR A 75 -11.26 15.12 -2.51
N HIS A 76 -11.26 14.07 -3.33
CA HIS A 76 -11.94 14.04 -4.63
C HIS A 76 -12.79 12.77 -4.76
N LYS A 77 -13.97 12.90 -5.36
CA LYS A 77 -14.92 11.81 -5.59
C LYS A 77 -15.46 11.88 -6.99
N ASP A 78 -15.73 10.71 -7.57
CA ASP A 78 -16.31 10.56 -8.91
C ASP A 78 -15.55 11.35 -9.98
N MET A 79 -14.21 11.29 -9.91
CA MET A 79 -13.35 11.97 -10.87
C MET A 79 -12.69 10.99 -11.86
N ASP A 80 -12.44 11.49 -13.06
CA ASP A 80 -11.77 10.75 -14.11
C ASP A 80 -10.38 11.32 -14.37
N PHE A 81 -9.42 10.44 -14.65
CA PHE A 81 -8.11 10.81 -15.17
C PHE A 81 -7.63 9.70 -16.14
N PRO A 82 -6.56 9.88 -16.93
CA PRO A 82 -6.20 8.92 -17.97
C PRO A 82 -6.10 7.48 -17.46
N GLY A 83 -6.90 6.58 -18.03
CA GLY A 83 -6.98 5.16 -17.64
C GLY A 83 -7.85 4.85 -16.41
N HIS A 84 -8.44 5.85 -15.76
CA HIS A 84 -9.13 5.72 -14.47
C HIS A 84 -10.50 6.40 -14.50
N LYS A 85 -11.54 5.62 -14.23
CA LYS A 85 -12.93 6.08 -14.18
C LYS A 85 -13.54 5.98 -12.78
N HIS A 86 -14.40 6.93 -12.43
CA HIS A 86 -15.17 6.95 -11.17
C HIS A 86 -14.25 6.88 -9.94
N SER A 87 -13.18 7.67 -9.97
CA SER A 87 -12.12 7.58 -8.97
C SER A 87 -12.51 8.32 -7.69
N THR A 88 -12.25 7.69 -6.56
CA THR A 88 -12.34 8.31 -5.23
C THR A 88 -10.95 8.34 -4.61
N ILE A 89 -10.48 9.55 -4.33
CA ILE A 89 -9.12 9.82 -3.85
C ILE A 89 -9.18 10.35 -2.41
N TYR A 90 -8.66 9.57 -1.47
CA TYR A 90 -8.51 9.96 -0.08
C TYR A 90 -7.26 10.79 0.18
N ASN A 91 -7.37 11.69 1.16
CA ASN A 91 -6.26 12.50 1.61
C ASN A 91 -5.25 11.61 2.36
N VAL A 92 -4.09 11.38 1.76
CA VAL A 92 -3.05 10.50 2.29
C VAL A 92 -2.38 11.06 3.54
N THR A 93 -2.51 12.36 3.80
CA THR A 93 -1.99 13.01 5.01
C THR A 93 -2.94 12.91 6.21
N GLU A 94 -4.22 12.64 5.95
CA GLU A 94 -5.25 12.61 6.99
C GLU A 94 -5.67 11.20 7.36
N ILE A 95 -5.64 10.25 6.42
CA ILE A 95 -6.32 8.94 6.56
C ILE A 95 -5.72 8.00 7.62
N GLU A 96 -4.43 8.11 7.94
CA GLU A 96 -3.76 7.16 8.83
C GLU A 96 -4.34 7.21 10.24
N LYS A 97 -4.52 8.43 10.77
CA LYS A 97 -5.06 8.66 12.11
C LYS A 97 -6.45 8.04 12.32
N PRO A 98 -7.49 8.33 11.52
CA PRO A 98 -8.81 7.75 11.71
C PRO A 98 -8.83 6.23 11.50
N VAL A 99 -7.98 5.67 10.61
CA VAL A 99 -7.83 4.21 10.51
C VAL A 99 -7.24 3.63 11.79
N ARG A 100 -6.15 4.23 12.30
CA ARG A 100 -5.53 3.82 13.56
C ARG A 100 -6.51 3.88 14.73
N GLU A 101 -7.25 4.97 14.85
CA GLU A 101 -8.28 5.16 15.88
C GLU A 101 -9.38 4.10 15.76
N LYS A 102 -9.83 3.78 14.53
CA LYS A 102 -10.81 2.72 14.29
C LYS A 102 -10.29 1.36 14.75
N ILE A 103 -9.06 0.98 14.37
CA ILE A 103 -8.42 -0.28 14.79
C ILE A 103 -8.35 -0.37 16.33
N LEU A 104 -7.85 0.67 16.99
CA LEU A 104 -7.71 0.69 18.45
C LEU A 104 -9.06 0.68 19.16
N SER A 105 -10.06 1.41 18.66
CA SER A 105 -11.42 1.44 19.24
C SER A 105 -12.13 0.09 19.18
N MET A 106 -11.74 -0.77 18.23
CA MET A 106 -12.23 -2.15 18.15
C MET A 106 -11.54 -3.07 19.16
N GLY A 107 -10.56 -2.62 19.94
CA GLY A 107 -9.79 -3.44 20.87
C GLY A 107 -8.84 -4.40 20.15
N ILE A 108 -8.29 -3.96 19.01
CA ILE A 108 -7.20 -4.64 18.29
C ILE A 108 -5.89 -4.02 18.79
N GLU A 109 -4.96 -4.85 19.24
CA GLU A 109 -3.63 -4.39 19.67
C GLU A 109 -2.79 -4.04 18.43
N VAL A 110 -2.05 -2.94 18.51
CA VAL A 110 -1.08 -2.56 17.47
C VAL A 110 0.28 -2.35 18.14
N ARG A 111 1.28 -3.09 17.67
CA ARG A 111 2.67 -2.93 18.08
C ARG A 111 3.46 -2.32 16.93
N PHE A 112 3.75 -1.03 17.05
CA PHE A 112 4.67 -0.34 16.17
C PHE A 112 6.12 -0.73 16.45
N PHE A 113 7.02 -0.48 15.50
CA PHE A 113 8.43 -0.87 15.58
C PHE A 113 8.65 -2.38 15.81
N ALA A 114 7.64 -3.21 15.52
CA ALA A 114 7.66 -4.66 15.74
C ALA A 114 7.95 -5.38 14.43
N ARG A 115 9.22 -5.35 14.00
CA ARG A 115 9.64 -6.03 12.78
C ARG A 115 9.76 -7.54 13.02
N VAL A 116 8.91 -8.33 12.36
CA VAL A 116 9.06 -9.79 12.36
C VAL A 116 10.21 -10.20 11.43
N ILE A 117 11.12 -11.05 11.93
CA ILE A 117 12.30 -11.52 11.20
C ILE A 117 12.39 -13.04 11.06
N ASP A 118 11.62 -13.80 11.86
CA ASP A 118 11.62 -15.26 11.77
C ASP A 118 10.33 -15.88 12.33
N VAL A 119 10.20 -17.20 12.19
CA VAL A 119 9.07 -18.00 12.71
C VAL A 119 9.57 -19.22 13.46
N LYS A 120 8.78 -19.71 14.43
CA LYS A 120 8.95 -21.04 15.00
C LYS A 120 7.90 -21.99 14.44
N LEU A 121 8.37 -23.10 13.90
CA LEU A 121 7.55 -24.15 13.33
C LEU A 121 7.53 -25.39 14.21
N ASP A 122 6.40 -26.07 14.20
CA ASP A 122 6.20 -27.44 14.69
C ASP A 122 5.67 -28.27 13.52
N GLY A 123 6.57 -28.99 12.86
CA GLY A 123 6.32 -29.54 11.53
C GLY A 123 5.95 -28.43 10.54
N LYS A 124 4.71 -28.47 10.04
CA LYS A 124 4.17 -27.46 9.10
C LYS A 124 3.34 -26.37 9.77
N LYS A 125 3.18 -26.40 11.10
CA LYS A 125 2.36 -25.45 11.85
C LYS A 125 3.23 -24.33 12.42
N ILE A 126 2.87 -23.08 12.11
CA ILE A 126 3.47 -21.90 12.76
C ILE A 126 2.95 -21.84 14.21
N LYS A 127 3.87 -21.71 15.17
CA LYS A 127 3.56 -21.56 16.62
C LYS A 127 3.75 -20.14 17.11
N SER A 128 4.76 -19.46 16.57
CA SER A 128 5.09 -18.10 16.95
C SER A 128 5.89 -17.40 15.86
N VAL A 129 5.94 -16.08 15.93
CA VAL A 129 6.86 -15.24 15.16
C VAL A 129 7.94 -14.67 16.08
N ILE A 130 9.09 -14.33 15.52
CA ILE A 130 10.24 -13.75 16.24
C ILE A 130 10.45 -12.32 15.73
N LEU A 131 10.44 -11.37 16.65
CA LEU A 131 10.72 -9.96 16.39
C LEU A 131 12.23 -9.70 16.29
N GLU A 132 12.61 -8.57 15.69
CA GLU A 132 14.01 -8.17 15.51
C GLU A 132 14.78 -7.97 16.83
N ASP A 133 14.08 -7.60 17.90
CA ASP A 133 14.64 -7.50 19.26
C ASP A 133 14.77 -8.86 19.98
N GLY A 134 14.35 -9.95 19.33
CA GLY A 134 14.36 -11.31 19.87
C GLY A 134 13.10 -11.73 20.61
N GLU A 135 12.11 -10.84 20.78
CA GLU A 135 10.83 -11.21 21.41
C GLU A 135 10.08 -12.26 20.57
N ILE A 136 9.39 -13.17 21.25
CA ILE A 136 8.62 -14.24 20.63
C ILE A 136 7.12 -14.00 20.85
N ILE A 137 6.38 -13.84 19.76
CA ILE A 137 4.93 -13.63 19.80
C ILE A 137 4.22 -14.92 19.40
N ASN A 138 3.57 -15.54 20.38
CA ASN A 138 2.75 -16.74 20.16
C ASN A 138 1.38 -16.37 19.56
N GLY A 139 0.82 -17.28 18.77
CA GLY A 139 -0.50 -17.13 18.16
C GLY A 139 -1.08 -18.46 17.68
N ASP A 140 -2.39 -18.51 17.50
CA ASP A 140 -3.10 -19.69 16.97
C ASP A 140 -3.22 -19.64 15.43
N SER A 141 -3.20 -18.43 14.86
CA SER A 141 -3.28 -18.18 13.43
C SER A 141 -2.47 -16.94 13.06
N PHE A 142 -1.92 -16.93 11.85
CA PHE A 142 -0.99 -15.91 11.38
C PHE A 142 -1.42 -15.43 10.00
N VAL A 143 -1.46 -14.11 9.82
CA VAL A 143 -1.78 -13.49 8.53
C VAL A 143 -0.58 -12.66 8.09
N GLU A 144 0.05 -13.06 6.98
CA GLU A 144 1.24 -12.39 6.43
C GLU A 144 0.80 -11.28 5.47
N THR A 145 1.00 -10.03 5.85
CA THR A 145 0.60 -8.84 5.09
C THR A 145 1.73 -7.80 4.99
N THR A 146 2.99 -8.24 4.97
CA THR A 146 4.16 -7.35 4.87
C THR A 146 4.32 -6.71 3.48
N GLY A 147 3.53 -7.15 2.50
CA GLY A 147 3.64 -6.73 1.11
C GLY A 147 4.90 -7.29 0.45
N SER A 148 5.19 -6.84 -0.77
CA SER A 148 6.37 -7.30 -1.55
C SER A 148 7.35 -6.18 -1.89
N SER A 149 7.05 -4.94 -1.51
CA SER A 149 7.89 -3.78 -1.79
C SER A 149 9.13 -3.73 -0.90
N GLY A 150 10.27 -3.37 -1.50
CA GLY A 150 11.56 -3.40 -0.83
C GLY A 150 12.08 -4.83 -0.58
N PRO A 151 13.11 -5.00 0.27
CA PRO A 151 13.92 -3.95 0.90
C PRO A 151 14.89 -3.29 -0.08
N MET A 152 15.80 -2.44 0.42
CA MET A 152 16.79 -1.73 -0.41
C MET A 152 17.55 -2.66 -1.36
N GLY A 153 17.95 -3.85 -0.92
CA GLY A 153 18.62 -4.83 -1.78
C GLY A 153 17.79 -5.20 -3.01
N ASN A 154 16.47 -5.35 -2.86
CA ASN A 154 15.57 -5.57 -4.00
C ASN A 154 15.41 -4.32 -4.86
N CYS A 155 15.35 -3.13 -4.25
CA CYS A 155 15.28 -1.87 -4.99
C CYS A 155 16.54 -1.63 -5.83
N THR A 156 17.72 -1.99 -5.33
CA THR A 156 19.00 -1.90 -6.07
C THR A 156 19.11 -3.00 -7.12
N LYS A 157 18.69 -4.23 -6.80
CA LYS A 157 18.82 -5.37 -7.71
C LYS A 157 17.84 -5.32 -8.88
N TYR A 158 16.60 -4.90 -8.63
CA TYR A 158 15.51 -4.95 -9.61
C TYR A 158 14.98 -3.57 -10.01
N GLY A 159 15.46 -2.48 -9.40
CA GLY A 159 15.03 -1.12 -9.70
C GLY A 159 16.21 -0.16 -9.83
N ASN A 160 15.97 1.12 -9.56
CA ASN A 160 16.98 2.19 -9.68
C ASN A 160 17.65 2.54 -8.34
N GLY A 161 17.61 1.64 -7.36
CA GLY A 161 18.10 1.90 -6.00
C GLY A 161 17.03 2.45 -5.04
N CYS A 162 17.45 2.84 -3.84
CA CYS A 162 16.55 3.32 -2.79
C CYS A 162 16.31 4.83 -2.92
N ALA A 163 15.04 5.24 -3.07
CA ALA A 163 14.63 6.64 -3.09
C ALA A 163 13.99 7.10 -1.76
N MET A 164 14.22 6.38 -0.65
CA MET A 164 13.64 6.69 0.67
C MET A 164 12.12 6.89 0.66
N CYS A 165 11.38 5.96 0.04
CA CYS A 165 9.92 6.02 0.03
C CYS A 165 9.32 5.87 1.44
N VAL A 166 7.99 6.00 1.55
CA VAL A 166 7.24 5.97 2.83
C VAL A 166 7.47 4.72 3.69
N LEU A 167 7.96 3.62 3.09
CA LEU A 167 8.33 2.40 3.81
C LEU A 167 9.61 2.53 4.67
N ARG A 168 10.42 3.57 4.41
CA ARG A 168 11.55 4.03 5.26
C ARG A 168 12.47 2.89 5.73
N CYS A 169 12.84 2.01 4.79
CA CYS A 169 13.63 0.81 5.07
C CYS A 169 14.98 1.08 5.79
N PRO A 170 15.70 2.18 5.53
CA PRO A 170 16.92 2.48 6.30
C PRO A 170 16.69 2.73 7.78
N SER A 171 15.51 3.23 8.16
CA SER A 171 15.18 3.51 9.57
C SER A 171 14.58 2.29 10.27
N PHE A 172 13.76 1.52 9.57
CA PHE A 172 12.93 0.47 10.17
C PHE A 172 13.29 -0.95 9.67
N GLY A 173 14.44 -1.12 9.02
CA GLY A 173 14.84 -2.41 8.44
C GLY A 173 14.08 -2.81 7.17
N GLY A 174 14.43 -3.95 6.57
CA GLY A 174 13.80 -4.44 5.36
C GLY A 174 12.53 -5.26 5.57
N ARG A 175 11.78 -5.57 4.51
CA ARG A 175 10.87 -6.73 4.52
C ARG A 175 11.68 -8.02 4.73
N VAL A 176 11.16 -8.94 5.54
CA VAL A 176 11.58 -10.35 5.55
C VAL A 176 10.46 -11.20 4.97
N SER A 177 10.79 -12.14 4.07
CA SER A 177 9.80 -13.11 3.58
C SER A 177 9.49 -14.13 4.68
N ILE A 178 8.36 -13.93 5.37
CA ILE A 178 7.89 -14.87 6.39
C ILE A 178 7.51 -16.21 5.74
N THR A 179 6.97 -16.18 4.52
CA THR A 179 6.72 -17.36 3.68
C THR A 179 8.01 -18.18 3.46
N SER A 180 9.12 -17.52 3.13
CA SER A 180 10.43 -18.18 3.01
C SER A 180 10.95 -18.72 4.33
N LYS A 181 10.71 -18.02 5.44
CA LYS A 181 11.02 -18.53 6.79
C LYS A 181 10.18 -19.76 7.16
N CYS A 182 9.03 -19.94 6.53
CA CYS A 182 8.22 -21.16 6.61
C CYS A 182 8.68 -22.28 5.67
N GLY A 183 9.77 -22.08 4.90
CA GLY A 183 10.26 -23.04 3.90
C GLY A 183 9.49 -23.03 2.58
N VAL A 184 8.67 -21.99 2.33
CA VAL A 184 7.89 -21.84 1.10
C VAL A 184 8.52 -20.76 0.21
N GLN A 185 8.62 -21.02 -1.10
CA GLN A 185 9.23 -20.07 -2.03
C GLN A 185 8.26 -18.94 -2.39
N ASP A 186 8.71 -17.68 -2.27
CA ASP A 186 7.98 -16.51 -2.77
C ASP A 186 7.79 -16.60 -4.30
N MET A 187 6.60 -16.23 -4.76
CA MET A 187 6.34 -16.04 -6.19
C MET A 187 6.88 -14.68 -6.64
N TYR A 188 7.46 -14.64 -7.84
CA TYR A 188 8.02 -13.42 -8.41
C TYR A 188 7.18 -12.93 -9.59
N GLY A 189 6.83 -11.65 -9.58
CA GLY A 189 6.30 -10.96 -10.76
C GLY A 189 7.39 -10.75 -11.82
N ARG A 190 6.98 -10.78 -13.09
CA ARG A 190 7.84 -10.48 -14.25
C ARG A 190 7.29 -9.30 -15.03
N ARG A 191 8.18 -8.47 -15.56
CA ARG A 191 7.84 -7.42 -16.54
C ARG A 191 7.59 -8.05 -17.90
N ASN A 192 7.02 -7.27 -18.83
CA ASN A 192 6.87 -7.67 -20.22
C ASN A 192 8.23 -7.99 -20.88
N THR A 193 9.30 -7.36 -20.41
CA THR A 193 10.69 -7.62 -20.83
C THR A 193 11.24 -8.96 -20.33
N GLY A 194 10.51 -9.71 -19.50
CA GLY A 194 10.93 -10.98 -18.89
C GLY A 194 11.75 -10.82 -17.59
N GLU A 195 12.21 -9.60 -17.30
CA GLU A 195 12.94 -9.26 -16.08
C GLU A 195 12.08 -9.46 -14.83
N LEU A 196 12.73 -9.80 -13.71
CA LEU A 196 12.05 -9.96 -12.42
C LEU A 196 11.74 -8.62 -11.78
N GLY A 197 10.61 -8.57 -11.09
CA GLY A 197 10.19 -7.44 -10.27
C GLY A 197 9.18 -6.53 -10.97
N ALA A 198 8.42 -5.82 -10.14
CA ALA A 198 7.46 -4.83 -10.59
C ALA A 198 8.09 -3.43 -10.53
N PHE A 199 7.82 -2.59 -11.54
CA PHE A 199 8.21 -1.18 -11.50
C PHE A 199 6.96 -0.29 -11.50
N SER A 200 6.88 0.56 -10.47
CA SER A 200 5.96 1.70 -10.41
C SER A 200 6.80 2.97 -10.27
N GLY A 201 6.39 4.03 -10.96
CA GLY A 201 7.16 5.27 -11.07
C GLY A 201 6.39 6.51 -10.64
N SER A 202 5.44 6.37 -9.71
CA SER A 202 4.76 7.52 -9.12
C SER A 202 5.71 8.26 -8.18
N MET A 203 5.72 9.59 -8.28
CA MET A 203 6.45 10.48 -7.38
C MET A 203 5.45 11.33 -6.61
N LYS A 204 5.89 11.86 -5.48
CA LYS A 204 5.11 12.79 -4.66
C LYS A 204 5.76 14.16 -4.76
N LEU A 205 4.97 15.16 -5.09
CA LEU A 205 5.38 16.56 -5.16
C LEU A 205 4.61 17.36 -4.10
N LEU A 206 5.23 18.44 -3.62
CA LEU A 206 4.49 19.42 -2.83
C LEU A 206 3.57 20.17 -3.78
N LYS A 207 2.25 20.10 -3.56
CA LYS A 207 1.27 20.74 -4.44
C LYS A 207 1.54 22.24 -4.56
N GLU A 208 1.96 22.86 -3.47
CA GLU A 208 2.29 24.28 -3.34
C GLU A 208 3.55 24.68 -4.14
N SER A 209 4.39 23.71 -4.54
CA SER A 209 5.56 23.97 -5.38
C SER A 209 5.23 24.05 -6.89
N LEU A 210 3.99 23.72 -7.27
CA LEU A 210 3.54 23.73 -8.66
C LEU A 210 3.05 25.12 -9.07
N GLY A 211 2.95 25.39 -10.38
CA GLY A 211 2.37 26.65 -10.87
C GLY A 211 0.90 26.80 -10.45
N GLU A 212 0.44 28.04 -10.24
CA GLU A 212 -0.91 28.35 -9.74
C GLU A 212 -2.03 27.72 -10.58
N GLU A 213 -1.86 27.65 -11.90
CA GLU A 213 -2.81 27.00 -12.80
C GLU A 213 -2.92 25.49 -12.55
N ILE A 214 -1.80 24.80 -12.33
CA ILE A 214 -1.77 23.36 -12.01
C ILE A 214 -2.40 23.12 -10.63
N GLN A 215 -2.09 23.98 -9.65
CA GLN A 215 -2.70 23.90 -8.33
C GLN A 215 -4.23 24.07 -8.41
N ARG A 216 -4.72 25.01 -9.21
CA ARG A 216 -6.15 25.20 -9.45
C ARG A 216 -6.79 23.95 -10.05
N ASP A 217 -6.20 23.38 -11.10
CA ASP A 217 -6.69 22.15 -11.72
C ASP A 217 -6.73 20.98 -10.74
N LEU A 218 -5.69 20.80 -9.93
CA LEU A 218 -5.64 19.78 -8.88
C LEU A 218 -6.74 19.98 -7.81
N ASN A 219 -6.97 21.22 -7.38
CA ASN A 219 -7.97 21.53 -6.35
C ASN A 219 -9.41 21.41 -6.86
N GLU A 220 -9.67 21.81 -8.12
CA GLU A 220 -11.04 21.82 -8.68
C GLU A 220 -11.42 20.49 -9.33
N LYS A 221 -10.48 19.83 -10.01
CA LYS A 221 -10.74 18.63 -10.82
C LYS A 221 -10.15 17.37 -10.21
N GLY A 222 -9.25 17.50 -9.23
CA GLY A 222 -8.51 16.39 -8.63
C GLY A 222 -7.34 15.86 -9.46
N CYS A 223 -7.17 16.33 -10.69
CA CYS A 223 -6.03 15.99 -11.54
C CYS A 223 -5.59 17.15 -12.44
N ALA A 224 -4.32 17.12 -12.82
CA ALA A 224 -3.78 17.95 -13.89
C ALA A 224 -3.01 17.07 -14.89
N VAL A 225 -3.21 17.34 -16.19
CA VAL A 225 -2.52 16.64 -17.28
C VAL A 225 -1.67 17.66 -18.01
N VAL A 226 -0.35 17.52 -17.89
CA VAL A 226 0.61 18.47 -18.45
C VAL A 226 1.36 17.77 -19.60
N PRO A 227 1.18 18.22 -20.86
CA PRO A 227 1.90 17.65 -22.00
C PRO A 227 3.42 17.79 -21.85
N LEU A 228 4.14 16.74 -22.25
CA LEU A 228 5.59 16.78 -22.34
C LEU A 228 6.02 17.40 -23.69
N PRO A 229 7.14 18.13 -23.73
CA PRO A 229 7.86 18.43 -24.97
C PRO A 229 8.15 17.14 -25.75
N GLU A 230 8.12 17.21 -27.08
CA GLU A 230 8.23 16.04 -27.97
C GLU A 230 9.52 15.26 -27.71
N GLU A 231 10.62 15.96 -27.46
CA GLU A 231 11.93 15.41 -27.15
C GLU A 231 12.01 14.66 -25.81
N LEU A 232 11.05 14.86 -24.90
CA LEU A 232 10.97 14.17 -23.61
C LEU A 232 10.00 12.97 -23.64
N ILE A 233 9.29 12.75 -24.75
CA ILE A 233 8.38 11.62 -24.91
C ILE A 233 9.19 10.34 -25.08
N ASN A 234 9.10 9.45 -24.10
CA ASN A 234 9.67 8.10 -24.15
C ASN A 234 8.53 7.08 -24.01
N THR A 235 8.21 6.37 -25.09
CA THR A 235 7.18 5.33 -25.13
C THR A 235 7.67 3.98 -24.60
N GLU A 236 8.97 3.67 -24.73
CA GLU A 236 9.58 2.42 -24.25
C GLU A 236 9.44 2.26 -22.72
N LYS A 237 9.34 3.38 -21.98
CA LYS A 237 9.10 3.35 -20.52
C LYS A 237 7.77 2.71 -20.12
N LEU A 238 6.83 2.50 -21.06
CA LEU A 238 5.56 1.84 -20.78
C LEU A 238 5.74 0.33 -20.58
N ASP A 239 6.72 -0.30 -21.24
CA ASP A 239 6.96 -1.75 -21.19
C ASP A 239 7.47 -2.24 -19.83
N ILE A 240 8.08 -1.33 -19.05
CA ILE A 240 8.57 -1.64 -17.71
C ILE A 240 7.48 -1.50 -16.63
N LYS A 241 6.33 -0.87 -16.93
CA LYS A 241 5.28 -0.61 -15.95
C LYS A 241 4.51 -1.90 -15.64
N VAL A 242 4.35 -2.19 -14.36
CA VAL A 242 3.52 -3.33 -13.90
C VAL A 242 2.02 -3.02 -13.96
N CYS A 243 1.65 -1.75 -13.79
CA CYS A 243 0.26 -1.33 -13.77
C CYS A 243 -0.22 -1.07 -15.19
N GLN A 244 -1.09 -1.95 -15.69
CA GLN A 244 -1.68 -1.84 -17.03
C GLN A 244 -2.38 -0.49 -17.26
N GLN A 245 -2.97 0.10 -16.22
CA GLN A 245 -3.62 1.40 -16.30
C GLN A 245 -2.63 2.56 -16.51
N TYR A 246 -1.35 2.37 -16.14
CA TYR A 246 -0.28 3.36 -16.29
C TYR A 246 0.66 3.06 -17.47
N SER A 247 0.37 2.00 -18.25
CA SER A 247 1.10 1.66 -19.48
C SER A 247 0.39 2.17 -20.73
N LEU A 248 -0.43 3.22 -20.61
CA LEU A 248 -1.17 3.84 -21.71
C LEU A 248 -0.35 4.97 -22.37
N PRO A 249 -0.57 5.28 -23.67
CA PRO A 249 0.16 6.33 -24.38
C PRO A 249 0.13 7.70 -23.69
N GLU A 250 -0.94 8.02 -22.96
CA GLU A 250 -1.11 9.24 -22.20
C GLU A 250 0.00 9.42 -21.15
N PHE A 251 0.48 8.33 -20.53
CA PHE A 251 1.57 8.36 -19.55
C PHE A 251 2.96 8.48 -20.19
N ALA A 252 3.06 8.24 -21.50
CA ALA A 252 4.27 8.53 -22.26
C ALA A 252 4.35 10.01 -22.67
N LYS A 253 3.19 10.58 -23.03
CA LYS A 253 3.08 11.92 -23.61
C LYS A 253 2.85 13.05 -22.59
N ASN A 254 2.42 12.72 -21.38
CA ASN A 254 2.04 13.70 -20.37
C ASN A 254 2.63 13.35 -18.99
N LEU A 255 2.81 14.39 -18.17
CA LEU A 255 2.82 14.27 -16.72
C LEU A 255 1.37 14.29 -16.23
N ILE A 256 0.99 13.26 -15.49
CA ILE A 256 -0.35 13.14 -14.91
C ILE A 256 -0.19 13.27 -13.40
N LEU A 257 -0.74 14.35 -12.86
CA LEU A 257 -0.73 14.68 -11.44
C LEU A 257 -2.12 14.42 -10.86
N ILE A 258 -2.16 13.88 -9.64
CA ILE A 258 -3.40 13.60 -8.92
C ILE A 258 -3.32 14.19 -7.51
N ASP A 259 -4.39 14.83 -7.06
CA ASP A 259 -4.42 15.42 -5.74
C ASP A 259 -4.84 14.39 -4.69
N THR A 260 -3.85 13.87 -3.97
CA THR A 260 -4.03 12.96 -2.85
C THR A 260 -3.95 13.70 -1.49
N GLY A 261 -4.10 15.02 -1.48
CA GLY A 261 -3.66 15.92 -0.40
C GLY A 261 -2.23 16.46 -0.63
N HIS A 262 -1.48 15.78 -1.50
CA HIS A 262 -0.29 16.27 -2.20
C HIS A 262 -0.44 15.97 -3.70
N ALA A 263 0.50 16.42 -4.53
CA ALA A 263 0.50 16.15 -5.98
C ALA A 263 1.37 14.95 -6.37
#